data_AF-A0A368DAA6-F1
#
_entry.id   AF-A0A368DAA6-F1
#
_cell.length_a   1.000
_cell.length_b   1.000
_cell.length_c   1.000
_cell.angle_alpha   90.00
_cell.angle_beta   90.00
_cell.angle_gamma   90.00
#
_symmetry.space_group_name_H-M   'P 1'
#
loop_
_entity.id
_entity.type
_entity.pdbx_description
1 polymer ?
#
loop_
_entity_poly.entity_id
_entity_poly.type
_entity_poly.pdbx_seq_one_letter_code
_entity_poly.pdbx_strand_id
1 'polypeptide(L)'
;MAEKFIHAVYDDDDKLIDAVKDLKKNKITIEEVFTPFPVHGLDHLLDLKPTRLAIAAFIYGCTGLTFGLLMINYIMIVDWPQNIGGKPSFSIIENLPAFVPVIFELTVFFAAHLMVITFYLRSRLWPFKDAENPIPETTDDKFLIQIPVYDNESKIKAVIKKTDFYDISVIKEDSNEDIQEERNNAQGNVQLLESDLTIGFVFHSRKYSDGSSNLRIQFTKGRGLQYAKNSGLRIFRKYWISKKNEVSNKHPESKKINNLLSNLKDRISLTKKMFVEGNVSYEEAYKEILIND
;
A
#
# COMPACT_ATOMS: atom_id res chain seq x y z
N MET A 1 -9.55 -20.46 -12.47
CA MET A 1 -9.53 -19.05 -12.07
C MET A 1 -10.51 -18.35 -13.01
N ALA A 2 -11.40 -17.51 -12.52
CA ALA A 2 -12.37 -16.85 -13.39
C ALA A 2 -11.68 -15.74 -14.16
N GLU A 3 -11.74 -15.73 -15.49
CA GLU A 3 -11.04 -14.74 -16.32
C GLU A 3 -11.59 -13.30 -16.14
N LYS A 4 -12.73 -13.15 -15.46
CA LYS A 4 -13.43 -11.87 -15.29
C LYS A 4 -14.12 -11.77 -13.94
N PHE A 5 -14.09 -10.57 -13.39
CA PHE A 5 -14.78 -10.19 -12.17
C PHE A 5 -15.76 -9.05 -12.43
N ILE A 6 -16.94 -9.14 -11.82
CA ILE A 6 -17.84 -8.01 -11.67
C ILE A 6 -17.57 -7.39 -10.31
N HIS A 7 -17.32 -6.09 -10.31
CA HIS A 7 -17.20 -5.25 -9.13
C HIS A 7 -18.49 -4.46 -8.97
N ALA A 8 -19.24 -4.76 -7.91
CA ALA A 8 -20.43 -4.01 -7.54
C ALA A 8 -20.10 -3.13 -6.34
N VAL A 9 -20.17 -1.81 -6.53
CA VAL A 9 -19.84 -0.81 -5.53
C VAL A 9 -21.13 -0.32 -4.86
N TYR A 10 -21.09 -0.18 -3.54
CA TYR A 10 -22.17 0.31 -2.69
C TYR A 10 -21.67 1.49 -1.85
N ASP A 11 -22.57 2.38 -1.47
CA ASP A 11 -22.32 3.58 -0.67
C ASP A 11 -22.73 3.44 0.80
N ASP A 12 -23.42 2.35 1.16
CA ASP A 12 -24.00 2.13 2.49
C ASP A 12 -23.94 0.63 2.88
N ASP A 13 -23.85 0.34 4.18
CA ASP A 13 -23.70 -1.02 4.72
C ASP A 13 -25.02 -1.80 4.72
N ASP A 14 -26.14 -1.14 4.99
CA ASP A 14 -27.48 -1.74 4.90
C ASP A 14 -27.77 -2.22 3.46
N LYS A 15 -27.41 -1.40 2.46
CA LYS A 15 -27.55 -1.75 1.03
C LYS A 15 -26.66 -2.92 0.65
N LEU A 16 -25.43 -2.96 1.16
CA LEU A 16 -24.50 -4.07 0.98
C LEU A 16 -25.10 -5.37 1.54
N ILE A 17 -25.61 -5.33 2.77
CA ILE A 17 -26.21 -6.49 3.44
C ILE A 17 -27.38 -7.06 2.64
N ASP A 18 -28.29 -6.19 2.17
CA ASP A 18 -29.44 -6.62 1.37
C ASP A 18 -29.01 -7.15 0.00
N ALA A 19 -28.00 -6.55 -0.62
CA ALA A 19 -27.41 -7.08 -1.85
C ALA A 19 -26.80 -8.47 -1.67
N VAL A 20 -26.05 -8.70 -0.59
CA VAL A 20 -25.47 -10.02 -0.28
C VAL A 20 -26.57 -11.07 -0.05
N LYS A 21 -27.65 -10.73 0.66
CA LYS A 21 -28.81 -11.64 0.84
C LYS A 21 -29.43 -12.03 -0.50
N ASP A 22 -29.65 -11.07 -1.38
CA ASP A 22 -30.24 -11.30 -2.70
C ASP A 22 -29.32 -12.12 -3.61
N LEU A 23 -28.01 -11.83 -3.61
CA LEU A 23 -27.02 -12.62 -4.35
C LEU A 23 -26.99 -14.08 -3.86
N LYS A 24 -27.00 -14.30 -2.54
CA LYS A 24 -27.07 -15.64 -1.94
C LYS A 24 -28.35 -16.37 -2.28
N LYS A 25 -29.51 -15.69 -2.22
CA LYS A 25 -30.82 -16.25 -2.61
C LYS A 25 -30.86 -16.69 -4.07
N ASN A 26 -30.16 -15.97 -4.95
CA ASN A 26 -30.01 -16.30 -6.37
C ASN A 26 -28.91 -17.33 -6.66
N LYS A 27 -28.25 -17.88 -5.62
CA LYS A 27 -27.13 -18.84 -5.69
C LYS A 27 -25.95 -18.32 -6.51
N ILE A 28 -25.68 -17.02 -6.44
CA ILE A 28 -24.51 -16.40 -7.04
C ILE A 28 -23.36 -16.54 -6.05
N THR A 29 -22.22 -17.06 -6.52
CA THR A 29 -21.00 -17.20 -5.69
C THR A 29 -20.32 -15.85 -5.59
N ILE A 30 -20.08 -15.38 -4.37
CA ILE A 30 -19.29 -14.19 -4.08
C ILE A 30 -17.87 -14.68 -3.77
N GLU A 31 -16.85 -14.02 -4.33
CA GLU A 31 -15.46 -14.37 -4.02
C GLU A 31 -14.99 -13.61 -2.79
N GLU A 32 -15.03 -12.28 -2.83
CA GLU A 32 -14.61 -11.40 -1.74
C GLU A 32 -15.54 -10.20 -1.61
N VAL A 33 -15.59 -9.66 -0.38
CA VAL A 33 -16.30 -8.41 -0.07
C VAL A 33 -15.32 -7.51 0.67
N PHE A 34 -15.07 -6.33 0.11
CA PHE A 34 -14.18 -5.32 0.69
C PHE A 34 -15.01 -4.26 1.38
N THR A 35 -14.71 -4.01 2.66
CA THR A 35 -15.40 -3.01 3.48
C THR A 35 -14.38 -2.14 4.22
N PRO A 36 -14.62 -0.82 4.36
CA PRO A 36 -13.69 0.08 5.04
C PRO A 36 -13.67 -0.17 6.56
N PHE A 37 -14.75 -0.73 7.10
CA PHE A 37 -14.88 -1.10 8.50
C PHE A 37 -15.61 -2.45 8.67
N PRO A 38 -15.58 -3.06 9.87
CA PRO A 38 -16.28 -4.31 10.13
C PRO A 38 -17.81 -4.14 10.11
N VAL A 39 -18.47 -4.76 9.13
CA VAL A 39 -19.93 -4.78 9.03
C VAL A 39 -20.48 -5.98 9.82
N HIS A 40 -21.29 -5.71 10.83
CA HIS A 40 -21.83 -6.77 11.71
C HIS A 40 -22.79 -7.70 10.97
N GLY A 41 -22.59 -9.01 11.09
CA GLY A 41 -23.45 -10.03 10.47
C GLY A 41 -23.13 -10.35 9.01
N LEU A 42 -22.19 -9.63 8.38
CA LEU A 42 -21.73 -9.93 7.03
C LEU A 42 -21.07 -11.32 6.94
N ASP A 43 -20.33 -11.72 7.97
CA ASP A 43 -19.70 -13.03 8.11
C ASP A 43 -20.72 -14.18 8.11
N HIS A 44 -21.83 -14.00 8.82
CA HIS A 44 -22.93 -14.97 8.85
C HIS A 44 -23.66 -15.03 7.50
N LEU A 45 -23.85 -13.88 6.84
CA LEU A 45 -24.44 -13.82 5.51
C LEU A 45 -23.57 -14.50 4.45
N LEU A 46 -22.26 -14.33 4.52
CA LEU A 46 -21.29 -14.98 3.62
C LEU A 46 -21.05 -16.47 3.95
N ASP A 47 -21.62 -16.99 5.04
CA ASP A 47 -21.43 -18.37 5.50
C ASP A 47 -19.94 -18.72 5.77
N LEU A 48 -19.21 -17.76 6.32
CA LEU A 48 -17.80 -17.95 6.65
C LEU A 48 -17.65 -18.86 7.86
N LYS A 49 -16.67 -19.77 7.79
CA LYS A 49 -16.36 -20.65 8.92
C LYS A 49 -15.75 -19.85 10.08
N PRO A 50 -16.08 -20.18 11.34
CA PRO A 50 -15.54 -19.48 12.50
C PRO A 50 -14.01 -19.60 12.56
N THR A 51 -13.36 -18.55 13.05
CA THR A 51 -11.90 -18.54 13.20
C THR A 51 -11.46 -19.44 14.35
N ARG A 52 -10.25 -20.00 14.25
CA ARG A 52 -9.66 -20.88 15.28
C ARG A 52 -8.59 -20.16 16.12
N LEU A 53 -8.58 -18.83 16.08
CA LEU A 53 -7.52 -18.03 16.70
C LEU A 53 -7.59 -18.08 18.24
N ALA A 54 -8.79 -18.15 18.81
CA ALA A 54 -8.99 -18.32 20.25
C ALA A 54 -8.40 -19.63 20.78
N ILE A 55 -8.55 -20.73 20.05
CA ILE A 55 -7.98 -22.03 20.42
C ILE A 55 -6.45 -21.97 20.39
N ALA A 56 -5.87 -21.33 19.37
CA ALA A 56 -4.42 -21.13 19.29
C ALA A 56 -3.89 -20.32 20.48
N ALA A 57 -4.58 -19.22 20.83
CA ALA A 57 -4.21 -18.39 21.99
C ALA A 57 -4.24 -19.17 23.31
N PHE A 58 -5.23 -20.05 23.51
CA PHE A 58 -5.28 -20.90 24.69
C PHE A 58 -4.07 -21.83 24.77
N ILE A 59 -3.69 -22.47 23.64
CA ILE A 59 -2.49 -23.32 23.57
C ILE A 59 -1.23 -22.51 23.87
N TYR A 60 -1.10 -21.30 23.33
CA TYR A 60 0.02 -20.40 23.61
C TYR A 60 0.08 -19.93 25.06
N GLY A 61 -1.07 -19.76 25.72
CA GLY A 61 -1.14 -19.52 27.15
C GLY A 61 -0.61 -20.72 27.94
N CYS A 62 -1.05 -21.93 27.62
CA CYS A 62 -0.54 -23.15 28.26
C CYS A 62 0.97 -23.34 28.07
N THR A 63 1.52 -23.00 26.89
CA THR A 63 2.97 -23.05 26.68
C THR A 63 3.70 -21.99 27.50
N GLY A 64 3.18 -20.76 27.59
CA GLY A 64 3.74 -19.70 28.45
C GLY A 64 3.74 -20.07 29.94
N LEU A 65 2.63 -20.66 30.42
CA LEU A 65 2.51 -21.16 31.80
C LEU A 65 3.55 -22.25 32.09
N THR A 66 3.65 -23.24 31.20
CA THR A 66 4.59 -24.36 31.32
C THR A 66 6.03 -23.85 31.28
N PHE A 67 6.33 -22.93 30.37
CA PHE A 67 7.64 -22.30 30.25
C PHE A 67 8.02 -21.53 31.52
N GLY A 68 7.11 -20.70 32.06
CA GLY A 68 7.36 -19.93 33.28
C GLY A 68 7.60 -20.83 34.50
N LEU A 69 6.82 -21.90 34.65
CA LEU A 69 7.01 -22.89 35.72
C LEU A 69 8.37 -23.60 35.62
N LEU A 70 8.73 -24.09 34.43
CA LEU A 70 10.00 -24.78 34.20
C LEU A 70 11.20 -23.85 34.40
N MET A 71 11.11 -22.62 33.88
CA MET A 71 12.19 -21.63 33.97
C MET A 71 12.49 -21.28 35.43
N ILE A 72 11.46 -20.96 36.22
CA ILE A 72 11.64 -20.58 37.63
C ILE A 72 12.10 -21.79 38.46
N ASN A 73 11.54 -22.97 38.22
CA ASN A 73 11.99 -24.19 38.88
C ASN A 73 13.46 -24.46 38.62
N TYR A 74 13.89 -24.33 37.37
CA TYR A 74 15.26 -24.54 36.98
C TYR A 74 16.19 -23.55 37.69
N ILE A 75 15.93 -22.25 37.59
CA ILE A 75 16.82 -21.21 38.14
C ILE A 75 16.89 -21.26 39.67
N MET A 76 15.74 -21.32 40.34
CA MET A 76 15.67 -21.08 41.79
C MET A 76 15.87 -22.33 42.64
N ILE A 77 15.73 -23.53 42.08
CA ILE A 77 15.73 -24.79 42.84
C ILE A 77 16.80 -25.74 42.31
N VAL A 78 16.84 -25.98 41.00
CA VAL A 78 17.73 -26.99 40.41
C VAL A 78 19.15 -26.47 40.22
N ASP A 79 19.29 -25.29 39.59
CA ASP A 79 20.57 -24.74 39.19
C ASP A 79 21.30 -24.10 40.38
N TRP A 80 20.67 -23.11 41.03
CA TRP A 80 21.28 -22.44 42.17
C TRP A 80 20.29 -22.04 43.27
N PRO A 81 19.98 -22.95 44.22
CA PRO A 81 19.11 -22.65 45.35
C PRO A 81 19.81 -21.74 46.37
N GLN A 82 19.48 -20.44 46.31
CA GLN A 82 19.99 -19.43 47.23
C GLN A 82 19.00 -19.12 48.35
N ASN A 83 19.51 -18.90 49.57
CA ASN A 83 18.71 -18.34 50.64
C ASN A 83 18.63 -16.81 50.50
N ILE A 84 17.53 -16.32 49.92
CA ILE A 84 17.26 -14.89 49.73
C ILE A 84 16.16 -14.45 50.69
N GLY A 85 16.51 -13.67 51.70
CA GLY A 85 15.54 -13.10 52.65
C GLY A 85 14.81 -14.14 53.52
N GLY A 86 15.41 -15.34 53.72
CA GLY A 86 14.82 -16.40 54.52
C GLY A 86 13.63 -17.12 53.86
N LYS A 87 13.40 -16.88 52.55
CA LYS A 87 12.31 -17.54 51.83
C LYS A 87 12.65 -19.01 51.60
N PRO A 88 11.67 -19.92 51.73
CA PRO A 88 11.89 -21.33 51.44
C PRO A 88 12.27 -21.51 49.96
N SER A 89 13.37 -22.21 49.67
CA SER A 89 13.87 -22.43 48.30
C SER A 89 14.11 -23.91 47.98
N PHE A 90 13.59 -24.82 48.81
CA PHE A 90 13.80 -26.27 48.64
C PHE A 90 12.76 -26.90 47.70
N SER A 91 11.54 -26.38 47.68
CA SER A 91 10.47 -26.82 46.78
C SER A 91 9.71 -25.64 46.20
N ILE A 92 9.21 -25.81 44.96
CA ILE A 92 8.50 -24.74 44.26
C ILE A 92 7.18 -24.38 44.93
N ILE A 93 6.56 -25.35 45.62
CA ILE A 93 5.28 -25.20 46.30
C ILE A 93 5.41 -24.21 47.47
N GLU A 94 6.54 -24.21 48.16
CA GLU A 94 6.75 -23.41 49.37
C GLU A 94 6.88 -21.91 49.07
N ASN A 95 7.40 -21.55 47.89
CA ASN A 95 7.61 -20.16 47.48
C ASN A 95 6.77 -19.76 46.26
N LEU A 96 5.79 -20.58 45.88
CA LEU A 96 4.93 -20.37 44.72
C LEU A 96 4.30 -18.96 44.67
N PRO A 97 3.77 -18.39 45.78
CA PRO A 97 3.14 -17.06 45.73
C PRO A 97 4.06 -15.95 45.23
N ALA A 98 5.37 -16.05 45.45
CA ALA A 98 6.34 -15.06 44.96
C ALA A 98 6.54 -15.14 43.45
N PHE A 99 6.27 -16.29 42.83
CA PHE A 99 6.49 -16.58 41.42
C PHE A 99 5.23 -16.40 40.55
N VAL A 100 4.04 -16.43 41.16
CA VAL A 100 2.76 -16.24 40.45
C VAL A 100 2.75 -15.01 39.55
N PRO A 101 3.22 -13.82 39.96
CA PRO A 101 3.21 -12.65 39.06
C PRO A 101 4.02 -12.87 37.79
N VAL A 102 5.22 -13.45 37.89
CA VAL A 102 6.08 -13.71 36.73
C VAL A 102 5.48 -14.76 35.81
N ILE A 103 4.93 -15.83 36.38
CA ILE A 103 4.27 -16.91 35.63
C ILE A 103 3.04 -16.37 34.89
N PHE A 104 2.25 -15.51 35.55
CA PHE A 104 1.09 -14.87 34.96
C PHE A 104 1.49 -13.97 33.78
N GLU A 105 2.48 -13.09 33.97
CA GLU A 105 2.96 -12.20 32.91
C GLU A 105 3.50 -13.00 31.71
N LEU A 106 4.24 -14.09 31.94
CA LEU A 106 4.70 -14.95 30.85
C LEU A 106 3.54 -15.65 30.12
N THR A 107 2.52 -16.09 30.85
CA THR A 107 1.31 -16.68 30.23
C THR A 107 0.64 -15.68 29.29
N VAL A 108 0.44 -14.44 29.75
CA VAL A 108 -0.18 -13.36 28.96
C VAL A 108 0.72 -12.96 27.78
N PHE A 109 2.03 -12.85 28.00
CA PHE A 109 3.00 -12.48 26.97
C PHE A 109 2.99 -13.45 25.80
N PHE A 110 3.09 -14.76 26.07
CA PHE A 110 3.08 -15.80 25.04
C PHE A 110 1.72 -15.87 24.35
N ALA A 111 0.61 -15.83 25.10
CA ALA A 111 -0.73 -15.86 24.53
C ALA A 111 -0.96 -14.70 23.55
N ALA A 112 -0.57 -13.48 23.92
CA ALA A 112 -0.78 -12.29 23.09
C ALA A 112 0.13 -12.27 21.86
N HIS A 113 1.46 -12.38 22.04
CA HIS A 113 2.41 -12.20 20.94
C HIS A 113 2.30 -13.30 19.89
N LEU A 114 2.17 -14.56 20.32
CA LEU A 114 2.05 -15.67 19.38
C LEU A 114 0.71 -15.65 18.64
N MET A 115 -0.37 -15.14 19.27
CA MET A 115 -1.65 -14.94 18.60
C MET A 115 -1.55 -13.87 17.50
N VAL A 116 -0.90 -12.74 17.77
CA VAL A 116 -0.70 -11.65 16.79
C VAL A 116 0.13 -12.13 15.61
N ILE A 117 1.23 -12.84 15.87
CA ILE A 117 2.08 -13.41 14.81
C ILE A 117 1.28 -14.41 13.97
N THR A 118 0.51 -15.30 14.60
CA THR A 118 -0.34 -16.25 13.88
C THR A 118 -1.41 -15.56 13.03
N PHE A 119 -1.97 -14.45 13.52
CA PHE A 119 -2.89 -13.63 12.73
C PHE A 119 -2.20 -13.06 11.49
N TYR A 120 -1.03 -12.44 11.63
CA TYR A 120 -0.30 -11.89 10.47
C TYR A 120 0.09 -12.96 9.45
N LEU A 121 0.57 -14.13 9.90
CA LEU A 121 0.94 -15.22 9.00
C LEU A 121 -0.27 -15.79 8.25
N ARG A 122 -1.39 -16.00 8.96
CA ARG A 122 -2.61 -16.59 8.37
C ARG A 122 -3.32 -15.61 7.43
N SER A 123 -3.32 -14.32 7.75
CA SER A 123 -3.89 -13.26 6.91
C SER A 123 -2.92 -12.76 5.83
N ARG A 124 -1.69 -13.31 5.77
CA ARG A 124 -0.63 -12.91 4.84
C ARG A 124 -0.38 -11.41 4.90
N LEU A 125 -0.10 -10.89 6.10
CA LEU A 125 0.21 -9.48 6.34
C LEU A 125 1.68 -9.36 6.74
N TRP A 126 2.47 -8.63 5.95
CA TRP A 126 3.87 -8.31 6.24
C TRP A 126 4.24 -6.93 5.68
N PRO A 127 5.27 -6.26 6.24
CA PRO A 127 5.57 -4.86 5.90
C PRO A 127 5.83 -4.56 4.41
N PHE A 128 6.28 -5.56 3.65
CA PHE A 128 6.62 -5.42 2.23
C PHE A 128 5.60 -6.08 1.29
N LYS A 129 4.37 -6.32 1.75
CA LYS A 129 3.30 -6.84 0.89
C LYS A 129 2.69 -5.69 0.11
N ASP A 130 2.55 -5.86 -1.21
CA ASP A 130 1.76 -4.96 -2.03
C ASP A 130 0.29 -5.01 -1.60
N ALA A 131 -0.38 -3.86 -1.58
CA ALA A 131 -1.79 -3.79 -1.21
C ALA A 131 -2.67 -4.37 -2.33
N GLU A 132 -3.51 -5.35 -1.99
CA GLU A 132 -4.41 -6.04 -2.93
C GLU A 132 -5.78 -5.34 -2.99
N ASN A 133 -5.82 -4.01 -2.90
CA ASN A 133 -7.07 -3.25 -2.93
C ASN A 133 -7.52 -3.02 -4.39
N PRO A 134 -8.69 -3.54 -4.81
CA PRO A 134 -9.13 -3.37 -6.20
C PRO A 134 -9.47 -1.92 -6.55
N ILE A 135 -10.01 -1.16 -5.58
CA ILE A 135 -10.38 0.25 -5.72
C ILE A 135 -9.94 0.99 -4.44
N PRO A 136 -9.19 2.09 -4.51
CA PRO A 136 -8.73 2.82 -3.31
C PRO A 136 -9.86 3.32 -2.39
N GLU A 137 -11.01 3.66 -2.98
CA GLU A 137 -12.19 4.18 -2.27
C GLU A 137 -12.80 3.17 -1.28
N THR A 138 -12.51 1.86 -1.43
CA THR A 138 -13.02 0.84 -0.51
C THR A 138 -12.41 0.89 0.89
N THR A 139 -11.34 1.67 1.04
CA THR A 139 -10.71 1.94 2.34
C THR A 139 -11.24 3.21 3.02
N ASP A 140 -11.90 4.09 2.27
CA ASP A 140 -12.41 5.36 2.79
C ASP A 140 -13.90 5.23 3.14
N ASP A 141 -14.77 5.08 2.12
CA ASP A 141 -16.22 5.18 2.30
C ASP A 141 -17.06 4.20 1.46
N LYS A 142 -16.49 3.50 0.47
CA LYS A 142 -17.24 2.60 -0.41
C LYS A 142 -17.14 1.13 -0.01
N PHE A 143 -18.17 0.36 -0.32
CA PHE A 143 -18.17 -1.09 -0.13
C PHE A 143 -18.15 -1.78 -1.49
N LEU A 144 -17.40 -2.87 -1.63
CA LEU A 144 -17.23 -3.57 -2.90
C LEU A 144 -17.55 -5.06 -2.74
N ILE A 145 -18.42 -5.58 -3.60
CA ILE A 145 -18.63 -7.02 -3.77
C ILE A 145 -17.92 -7.45 -5.05
N GLN A 146 -16.99 -8.39 -4.94
CA GLN A 146 -16.32 -9.03 -6.06
C GLN A 146 -16.98 -10.37 -6.40
N ILE A 147 -17.45 -10.48 -7.65
CA ILE A 147 -18.18 -11.65 -8.13
C ILE A 147 -17.46 -12.25 -9.35
N PRO A 148 -17.00 -13.51 -9.29
CA PRO A 148 -16.41 -14.19 -10.43
C PRO A 148 -17.45 -14.46 -11.51
N VAL A 149 -17.11 -14.17 -12.76
CA VAL A 149 -17.95 -14.47 -13.93
C VAL A 149 -17.45 -15.73 -14.60
N TYR A 150 -18.24 -16.81 -14.49
CA TYR A 150 -17.99 -18.05 -15.22
C TYR A 150 -18.74 -18.04 -16.55
N ASP A 151 -20.08 -18.14 -16.54
CA ASP A 151 -20.87 -18.24 -17.77
C ASP A 151 -22.03 -17.23 -17.89
N ASN A 152 -22.51 -16.67 -16.77
CA ASN A 152 -23.84 -16.03 -16.73
C ASN A 152 -23.81 -14.56 -16.28
N GLU A 153 -23.00 -13.75 -16.98
CA GLU A 153 -22.82 -12.32 -16.72
C GLU A 153 -24.15 -11.55 -16.68
N SER A 154 -25.04 -11.82 -17.64
CA SER A 154 -26.34 -11.14 -17.76
C SER A 154 -27.24 -11.38 -16.55
N LYS A 155 -27.24 -12.61 -15.99
CA LYS A 155 -28.03 -12.94 -14.80
C LYS A 155 -27.49 -12.20 -13.57
N ILE A 156 -26.18 -12.14 -13.40
CA ILE A 156 -25.54 -11.45 -12.27
C ILE A 156 -25.86 -9.95 -12.33
N LYS A 157 -25.67 -9.31 -13.49
CA LYS A 157 -26.03 -7.89 -13.69
C LYS A 157 -27.51 -7.63 -13.46
N ALA A 158 -28.39 -8.54 -13.86
CA ALA A 158 -29.83 -8.38 -13.64
C ALA A 158 -30.23 -8.46 -12.16
N VAL A 159 -29.50 -9.24 -11.34
CA VAL A 159 -29.72 -9.28 -9.89
C VAL A 159 -29.18 -8.01 -9.23
N ILE A 160 -27.96 -7.59 -9.56
CA ILE A 160 -27.37 -6.36 -9.01
C ILE A 160 -28.20 -5.13 -9.38
N LYS A 161 -28.76 -5.07 -10.59
CA LYS A 161 -29.62 -3.95 -11.01
C LYS A 161 -30.93 -3.82 -10.22
N LYS A 162 -31.34 -4.85 -9.47
CA LYS A 162 -32.50 -4.78 -8.59
C LYS A 162 -32.14 -4.21 -7.22
N THR A 163 -30.86 -4.26 -6.84
CA THR A 163 -30.37 -3.70 -5.58
C THR A 163 -29.97 -2.24 -5.79
N ASP A 164 -29.85 -1.49 -4.70
CA ASP A 164 -29.43 -0.09 -4.75
C ASP A 164 -27.90 -0.02 -4.80
N PHE A 165 -27.33 -0.17 -6.01
CA PHE A 165 -25.89 -0.16 -6.26
C PHE A 165 -25.43 1.24 -6.71
N TYR A 166 -24.23 1.64 -6.32
CA TYR A 166 -23.63 2.92 -6.69
C TYR A 166 -22.98 2.86 -8.08
N ASP A 167 -22.11 1.87 -8.30
CA ASP A 167 -21.45 1.66 -9.59
C ASP A 167 -21.25 0.16 -9.86
N ILE A 168 -21.17 -0.21 -11.14
CA ILE A 168 -20.90 -1.57 -11.57
C ILE A 168 -19.85 -1.58 -12.68
N SER A 169 -18.71 -2.19 -12.41
CA SER A 169 -17.61 -2.34 -13.37
C SER A 169 -17.33 -3.83 -13.63
N VAL A 170 -16.85 -4.12 -14.84
CA VAL A 170 -16.43 -5.48 -15.22
C VAL A 170 -14.94 -5.41 -15.52
N ILE A 171 -14.15 -6.08 -14.69
CA ILE A 171 -12.70 -6.13 -14.80
C ILE A 171 -12.31 -7.50 -15.33
N LYS A 172 -11.47 -7.53 -16.36
CA LYS A 172 -10.84 -8.77 -16.79
C LYS A 172 -9.59 -8.96 -15.96
N GLU A 173 -9.32 -10.21 -15.55
CA GLU A 173 -8.09 -10.52 -14.86
C GLU A 173 -6.95 -10.47 -15.88
N ASP A 174 -6.31 -9.30 -16.01
CA ASP A 174 -5.16 -9.13 -16.89
C ASP A 174 -3.99 -9.93 -16.30
N SER A 175 -3.57 -10.94 -17.07
CA SER A 175 -2.52 -11.89 -16.71
C SER A 175 -1.18 -11.17 -16.54
N ASN A 176 -0.79 -10.79 -15.32
CA ASN A 176 0.57 -10.50 -14.81
C ASN A 176 1.55 -9.60 -15.62
N GLU A 177 1.29 -9.25 -16.88
CA GLU A 177 2.20 -8.56 -17.81
C GLU A 177 2.20 -7.05 -17.55
N ASP A 178 1.05 -6.46 -17.23
CA ASP A 178 0.94 -5.02 -16.90
C ASP A 178 1.61 -4.67 -15.56
N ILE A 179 1.54 -5.60 -14.60
CA ILE A 179 2.28 -5.49 -13.32
C ILE A 179 3.78 -5.58 -13.60
N GLN A 180 4.22 -6.31 -14.63
CA GLN A 180 5.62 -6.38 -15.04
C GLN A 180 6.10 -5.10 -15.75
N GLU A 181 5.26 -4.41 -16.53
CA GLU A 181 5.59 -3.09 -17.09
C GLU A 181 5.66 -2.00 -16.02
N GLU A 182 4.75 -1.98 -15.04
CA GLU A 182 4.87 -1.08 -13.88
C GLU A 182 6.05 -1.43 -12.98
N ARG A 183 6.36 -2.72 -12.79
CA ARG A 183 7.57 -3.19 -12.08
C ARG A 183 8.85 -2.83 -12.82
N ASN A 184 8.89 -2.90 -14.14
CA ASN A 184 10.06 -2.47 -14.93
C ASN A 184 10.24 -0.95 -14.89
N ASN A 185 9.14 -0.18 -14.83
CA ASN A 185 9.20 1.27 -14.65
C ASN A 185 9.58 1.67 -13.20
N ALA A 186 9.11 0.94 -12.19
CA ALA A 186 9.45 1.15 -10.78
C ALA A 186 10.86 0.67 -10.44
N GLN A 187 11.29 -0.50 -10.91
CA GLN A 187 12.67 -0.98 -10.82
C GLN A 187 13.61 -0.14 -11.69
N GLY A 188 13.16 0.37 -12.84
CA GLY A 188 13.87 1.39 -13.59
C GLY A 188 14.06 2.69 -12.78
N ASN A 189 13.05 3.11 -12.03
CA ASN A 189 13.16 4.25 -11.11
C ASN A 189 14.04 3.95 -9.88
N VAL A 190 14.11 2.70 -9.42
CA VAL A 190 14.99 2.24 -8.33
C VAL A 190 16.44 2.01 -8.80
N GLN A 191 16.68 1.66 -10.07
CA GLN A 191 18.01 1.65 -10.68
C GLN A 191 18.49 3.07 -11.05
N LEU A 192 17.59 4.01 -11.36
CA LEU A 192 17.95 5.42 -11.55
C LEU A 192 18.40 6.14 -10.26
N LEU A 193 18.15 5.55 -9.08
CA LEU A 193 18.64 6.02 -7.78
C LEU A 193 20.16 5.88 -7.60
N GLU A 194 20.89 5.30 -8.56
CA GLU A 194 22.36 5.38 -8.61
C GLU A 194 22.91 6.64 -9.31
N SER A 195 22.03 7.55 -9.75
CA SER A 195 22.45 8.89 -10.19
C SER A 195 21.92 9.94 -9.23
N ASP A 196 22.80 10.54 -8.45
CA ASP A 196 22.52 11.60 -7.46
C ASP A 196 21.84 12.86 -8.06
N LEU A 197 21.56 12.92 -9.37
CA LEU A 197 21.04 14.08 -10.09
C LEU A 197 19.61 13.90 -10.61
N THR A 198 18.65 14.56 -9.96
CA THR A 198 17.26 14.67 -10.43
C THR A 198 17.05 15.98 -11.17
N ILE A 199 16.55 15.91 -12.41
CA ILE A 199 16.20 17.07 -13.24
C ILE A 199 14.71 17.02 -13.55
N GLY A 200 13.97 18.09 -13.25
CA GLY A 200 12.52 18.19 -13.43
C GLY A 200 12.05 19.60 -13.80
N PHE A 201 10.74 19.77 -14.03
CA PHE A 201 10.15 21.06 -14.40
C PHE A 201 9.35 21.67 -13.25
N VAL A 202 9.52 22.96 -13.02
CA VAL A 202 8.80 23.73 -11.98
C VAL A 202 8.39 25.09 -12.52
N PHE A 203 7.23 25.59 -12.11
CA PHE A 203 6.80 26.94 -12.47
C PHE A 203 7.39 28.02 -11.56
N HIS A 204 7.79 29.14 -12.15
CA HIS A 204 8.10 30.32 -11.34
C HIS A 204 6.86 30.80 -10.58
N SER A 205 7.02 31.17 -9.32
CA SER A 205 5.91 31.58 -8.44
C SER A 205 5.15 32.79 -8.97
N ARG A 206 5.84 33.79 -9.53
CA ARG A 206 5.23 34.98 -10.12
C ARG A 206 4.57 34.66 -11.46
N LYS A 207 3.33 35.13 -11.60
CA LYS A 207 2.56 35.11 -12.86
C LYS A 207 2.72 36.46 -13.56
N TYR A 208 2.60 36.45 -14.88
CA TYR A 208 2.49 37.66 -15.68
C TYR A 208 1.04 38.19 -15.68
N SER A 209 0.84 39.39 -16.20
CA SER A 209 -0.48 40.04 -16.30
C SER A 209 -1.52 39.25 -17.08
N ASP A 210 -1.10 38.46 -18.06
CA ASP A 210 -1.96 37.55 -18.83
C ASP A 210 -2.32 36.24 -18.08
N GLY A 211 -1.71 35.99 -16.91
CA GLY A 211 -1.93 34.79 -16.09
C GLY A 211 -1.01 33.60 -16.40
N SER A 212 -0.07 33.73 -17.35
CA SER A 212 0.93 32.71 -17.63
C SER A 212 2.12 32.76 -16.66
N SER A 213 2.97 31.72 -16.67
CA SER A 213 4.16 31.63 -15.83
C SER A 213 5.34 31.07 -16.62
N ASN A 214 6.56 31.45 -16.24
CA ASN A 214 7.76 30.82 -16.81
C ASN A 214 7.90 29.40 -16.27
N LEU A 215 8.13 28.46 -17.18
CA LEU A 215 8.62 27.15 -16.85
C LEU A 215 10.11 27.24 -16.53
N ARG A 216 10.52 26.53 -15.49
CA ARG A 216 11.91 26.43 -15.03
C ARG A 216 12.30 24.97 -15.02
N ILE A 217 13.59 24.73 -15.24
CA ILE A 217 14.20 23.43 -15.05
C ILE A 217 14.85 23.46 -13.68
N GLN A 218 14.39 22.57 -12.81
CA GLN A 218 14.93 22.37 -11.48
C GLN A 218 15.90 21.20 -11.51
N PHE A 219 17.04 21.39 -10.86
CA PHE A 219 18.10 20.42 -10.72
C PHE A 219 18.31 20.19 -9.23
N THR A 220 18.26 18.95 -8.81
CA THR A 220 18.38 18.55 -7.41
C THR A 220 19.48 17.50 -7.32
N LYS A 221 20.47 17.73 -6.43
CA LYS A 221 21.49 16.74 -6.07
C LYS A 221 21.38 16.40 -4.58
N GLY A 222 20.98 15.16 -4.28
CA GLY A 222 20.75 14.71 -2.90
C GLY A 222 19.75 15.57 -2.11
N ARG A 223 19.97 15.72 -0.80
CA ARG A 223 19.05 16.41 0.15
C ARG A 223 19.32 17.90 0.38
N GLY A 224 20.25 18.53 -0.34
CA GLY A 224 20.69 19.89 -0.01
C GLY A 224 21.08 20.81 -1.17
N LEU A 225 21.34 20.27 -2.37
CA LEU A 225 21.68 21.09 -3.53
C LEU A 225 20.48 21.16 -4.46
N GLN A 226 19.84 22.32 -4.52
CA GLN A 226 18.73 22.59 -5.43
C GLN A 226 18.98 23.92 -6.13
N TYR A 227 18.93 23.91 -7.46
CA TYR A 227 18.91 25.14 -8.24
C TYR A 227 17.87 25.05 -9.35
N ALA A 228 17.31 26.20 -9.74
CA ALA A 228 16.33 26.26 -10.82
C ALA A 228 16.65 27.40 -11.78
N LYS A 229 16.62 27.11 -13.08
CA LYS A 229 16.90 28.07 -14.15
C LYS A 229 15.71 28.18 -15.10
N ASN A 230 15.47 29.38 -15.64
CA ASN A 230 14.37 29.59 -16.58
C ASN A 230 14.62 28.81 -17.86
N SER A 231 13.60 28.12 -18.37
CA SER A 231 13.69 27.39 -19.65
C SER A 231 13.34 28.27 -20.86
N GLY A 232 13.05 29.55 -20.65
CA GLY A 232 12.56 30.47 -21.70
C GLY A 232 11.11 30.25 -22.14
N LEU A 233 10.44 29.21 -21.63
CA LEU A 233 9.07 28.86 -22.03
C LEU A 233 8.03 29.50 -21.10
N ARG A 234 7.04 30.16 -21.69
CA ARG A 234 5.91 30.78 -20.99
C ARG A 234 4.65 29.95 -21.22
N ILE A 235 4.06 29.44 -20.15
CA ILE A 235 2.95 28.48 -20.24
C ILE A 235 1.86 28.85 -19.22
N PHE A 236 0.60 28.70 -19.60
CA PHE A 236 -0.51 28.74 -18.66
C PHE A 236 -0.58 27.44 -17.86
N ARG A 237 -0.41 27.53 -16.53
CA ARG A 237 -0.36 26.36 -15.64
C ARG A 237 -1.57 25.42 -15.76
N LYS A 238 -2.77 25.96 -16.04
CA LYS A 238 -4.00 25.18 -16.24
C LYS A 238 -3.95 24.19 -17.42
N TYR A 239 -3.03 24.37 -18.36
CA TYR A 239 -2.87 23.49 -19.52
C TYR A 239 -1.65 22.56 -19.40
N TRP A 240 -0.95 22.56 -18.26
CA TRP A 240 0.19 21.69 -18.01
C TRP A 240 -0.24 20.29 -17.57
N ILE A 241 0.34 19.25 -18.15
CA ILE A 241 0.09 17.84 -17.82
C ILE A 241 1.34 17.29 -17.12
N SER A 242 1.33 17.26 -15.78
CA SER A 242 2.49 16.87 -14.97
C SER A 242 3.00 15.46 -15.26
N LYS A 243 2.11 14.47 -15.44
CA LYS A 243 2.50 13.07 -15.70
C LYS A 243 3.32 12.90 -16.98
N LYS A 244 3.06 13.74 -17.99
CA LYS A 244 3.71 13.67 -19.31
C LYS A 244 4.77 14.77 -19.53
N ASN A 245 4.86 15.75 -18.63
CA ASN A 245 5.66 16.96 -18.83
C ASN A 245 5.38 17.63 -20.20
N GLU A 246 4.11 17.83 -20.50
CA GLU A 246 3.60 18.33 -21.79
C GLU A 246 2.51 19.36 -21.59
N VAL A 247 2.23 20.13 -22.64
CA VAL A 247 1.13 21.08 -22.67
C VAL A 247 -0.05 20.50 -23.46
N SER A 248 -1.25 20.62 -22.89
CA SER A 248 -2.50 20.20 -23.51
C SER A 248 -2.76 20.93 -24.83
N ASN A 249 -3.44 20.26 -25.76
CA ASN A 249 -3.89 20.82 -27.04
C ASN A 249 -4.77 22.08 -26.90
N LYS A 250 -5.32 22.34 -25.70
CA LYS A 250 -6.11 23.54 -25.38
C LYS A 250 -5.26 24.83 -25.27
N HIS A 251 -3.93 24.73 -25.22
CA HIS A 251 -3.05 25.89 -25.17
C HIS A 251 -2.87 26.50 -26.57
N PRO A 252 -2.93 27.85 -26.73
CA PRO A 252 -2.82 28.52 -28.02
C PRO A 252 -1.58 28.12 -28.83
N GLU A 253 -0.44 27.96 -28.15
CA GLU A 253 0.85 27.58 -28.77
C GLU A 253 1.30 26.13 -28.46
N SER A 254 0.36 25.22 -28.20
CA SER A 254 0.65 23.83 -27.74
C SER A 254 1.69 23.09 -28.61
N LYS A 255 1.53 23.10 -29.94
CA LYS A 255 2.45 22.42 -30.87
C LYS A 255 3.88 22.96 -30.78
N LYS A 256 4.04 24.28 -30.76
CA LYS A 256 5.36 24.94 -30.70
C LYS A 256 6.05 24.65 -29.36
N ILE A 257 5.31 24.75 -28.25
CA ILE A 257 5.85 24.51 -26.91
C ILE A 257 6.21 23.03 -26.72
N ASN A 258 5.38 22.09 -27.19
CA ASN A 258 5.68 20.67 -27.07
C ASN A 258 6.90 20.25 -27.89
N ASN A 259 7.13 20.83 -29.07
CA ASN A 259 8.38 20.61 -29.83
C ASN A 259 9.62 21.16 -29.10
N LEU A 260 9.50 22.31 -28.43
CA LEU A 260 10.60 22.83 -27.61
C LEU A 260 10.83 21.98 -26.36
N LEU A 261 9.76 21.46 -25.76
CA LEU A 261 9.83 20.56 -24.61
C LEU A 261 10.44 19.20 -24.99
N SER A 262 10.15 18.65 -26.17
CA SER A 262 10.77 17.40 -26.62
C SER A 262 12.28 17.57 -26.76
N ASN A 263 12.73 18.65 -27.42
CA ASN A 263 14.15 18.97 -27.54
C ASN A 263 14.82 19.15 -26.17
N LEU A 264 14.14 19.82 -25.22
CA LEU A 264 14.63 19.95 -23.84
C LEU A 264 14.71 18.61 -23.11
N LYS A 265 13.72 17.72 -23.28
CA LYS A 265 13.73 16.38 -22.69
C LYS A 265 14.89 15.54 -23.23
N ASP A 266 15.17 15.62 -24.52
CA ASP A 266 16.30 14.91 -25.14
C ASP A 266 17.64 15.40 -24.57
N ARG A 267 17.81 16.72 -24.41
CA ARG A 267 18.99 17.31 -23.75
C ARG A 267 19.11 16.89 -22.29
N ILE A 268 18.00 16.85 -21.55
CA ILE A 268 17.99 16.37 -20.15
C ILE A 268 18.43 14.91 -20.09
N SER A 269 17.97 14.06 -21.01
CA SER A 269 18.37 12.65 -21.10
C SER A 269 19.87 12.52 -21.39
N LEU A 270 20.38 13.27 -22.36
CA LEU A 270 21.80 13.30 -22.72
C LEU A 270 22.68 13.80 -21.55
N THR A 271 22.27 14.87 -20.88
CA THR A 271 23.00 15.44 -19.74
C THR A 271 23.04 14.48 -18.55
N LYS A 272 21.94 13.75 -18.29
CA LYS A 272 21.91 12.70 -17.27
C LYS A 272 22.92 11.60 -17.57
N LYS A 273 23.03 11.17 -18.84
CA LYS A 273 24.04 10.18 -19.25
C LYS A 273 25.47 10.70 -19.04
N MET A 274 25.76 11.92 -19.49
CA MET A 274 27.07 12.54 -19.31
C MET A 274 27.45 12.74 -17.84
N PHE A 275 26.47 13.03 -16.97
CA PHE A 275 26.70 13.14 -15.53
C PHE A 275 27.04 11.79 -14.90
N VAL A 276 26.38 10.71 -15.32
CA VAL A 276 26.68 9.33 -14.86
C VAL A 276 28.07 8.89 -15.33
N GLU A 277 28.48 9.29 -16.54
CA GLU A 277 29.81 9.03 -17.09
C GLU A 277 30.92 9.88 -16.44
N GLY A 278 30.58 10.84 -15.58
CA GLY A 278 31.54 11.73 -14.90
C GLY A 278 32.08 12.87 -15.78
N ASN A 279 31.52 13.06 -16.98
CA ASN A 279 31.97 14.06 -17.97
C ASN A 279 31.49 15.48 -17.64
N VAL A 280 30.43 15.63 -16.85
CA VAL A 280 29.79 16.92 -16.53
C VAL A 280 29.59 17.07 -15.03
N SER A 281 30.06 18.18 -14.45
CA SER A 281 29.81 18.49 -13.05
C SER A 281 28.38 19.01 -12.81
N TYR A 282 27.90 18.96 -11.56
CA TYR A 282 26.58 19.47 -11.18
C TYR A 282 26.37 20.95 -11.55
N GLU A 283 27.44 21.76 -11.45
CA GLU A 283 27.41 23.19 -11.80
C GLU A 283 27.46 23.44 -13.30
N GLU A 284 27.81 22.45 -14.12
CA GLU A 284 27.88 22.56 -15.58
C GLU A 284 26.65 21.94 -16.26
N ALA A 285 25.90 21.08 -15.56
CA ALA A 285 24.71 20.42 -16.10
C ALA A 285 23.65 21.39 -16.63
N TYR A 286 23.52 22.59 -16.05
CA TYR A 286 22.59 23.59 -16.59
C TYR A 286 23.08 24.25 -17.87
N LYS A 287 24.41 24.37 -18.04
CA LYS A 287 25.00 24.95 -19.23
C LYS A 287 24.73 24.03 -20.42
N GLU A 288 24.92 22.73 -20.28
CA GLU A 288 24.63 21.76 -21.35
C GLU A 288 23.15 21.74 -21.78
N ILE A 289 22.22 21.96 -20.84
CA ILE A 289 20.79 21.96 -21.16
C ILE A 289 20.35 23.28 -21.82
N LEU A 290 20.96 24.40 -21.44
CA LEU A 290 20.52 25.75 -21.81
C LEU A 290 21.43 26.46 -22.83
N ILE A 291 22.60 25.91 -23.18
CA ILE A 291 23.44 26.45 -24.24
C ILE A 291 22.77 26.19 -25.59
N ASN A 292 22.89 27.17 -26.49
CA ASN A 292 22.24 27.36 -27.79
C ASN A 292 20.86 28.03 -27.74
N ASP A 293 20.81 29.25 -27.19
CA ASP A 293 20.13 30.35 -27.89
C ASP A 293 21.02 30.81 -29.05
#